data_AF-A0A3C0TLK4-F1
#
_entry.id   AF-A0A3C0TLK4-F1
#
_cell.length_a   1.000
_cell.length_b   1.000
_cell.length_c   1.000
_cell.angle_alpha   90.00
_cell.angle_beta   90.00
_cell.angle_gamma   90.00
#
_symmetry.space_group_name_H-M   'P 1'
#
loop_
_entity.id
_entity.type
_entity.pdbx_description
1 polymer ?
#
loop_
_entity_poly.entity_id
_entity_poly.type
_entity_poly.pdbx_seq_one_letter_code
_entity_poly.pdbx_strand_id
1 'polypeptide(L)'
;MTFNRHSGALLSTVLIGCVLVLLLIGVSAGSSGAPGAGRGRGTKKVPFPKPHSHDANWIQYHGASADLGRGTGSDCAACHVKNDCIECHNTTAPRDHTNTWRTLSHGFMAAGDRERCLTCHRQDYCVRCHNETAPRSHRGNWSVNHCSSCHLGSGGIPGNNCVVCHKRHPH
;
A
#
# COMPACT_ATOMS: atom_id res chain seq x y z
N MET A 1 38.09 -9.20 63.08
CA MET A 1 37.80 -8.15 64.08
C MET A 1 36.70 -7.25 63.52
N THR A 2 35.65 -7.06 64.32
CA THR A 2 34.70 -5.93 64.37
C THR A 2 33.79 -5.60 63.16
N PHE A 3 32.51 -5.93 63.37
CA PHE A 3 31.28 -5.26 62.96
C PHE A 3 31.37 -3.73 62.80
N ASN A 4 30.59 -3.13 61.88
CA ASN A 4 29.39 -2.38 62.31
C ASN A 4 28.36 -2.10 61.19
N ARG A 5 27.09 -2.18 61.61
CA ARG A 5 25.84 -1.86 60.93
C ARG A 5 25.47 -0.40 61.20
N HIS A 6 24.89 0.30 60.21
CA HIS A 6 23.90 1.37 60.39
C HIS A 6 22.93 1.26 59.19
N SER A 7 21.66 0.84 59.29
CA SER A 7 20.51 1.30 60.08
C SER A 7 20.20 2.79 59.86
N GLY A 8 19.10 3.08 59.15
CA GLY A 8 18.58 4.43 58.99
C GLY A 8 17.42 4.50 58.00
N ALA A 9 16.24 4.06 58.43
CA ALA A 9 14.98 4.23 57.72
C ALA A 9 14.55 5.70 57.72
N LEU A 10 14.07 6.21 56.58
CA LEU A 10 13.21 7.39 56.55
C LEU A 10 11.97 7.11 55.71
N LEU A 11 10.85 7.25 56.40
CA LEU A 11 9.48 7.13 55.97
C LEU A 11 9.16 8.07 54.79
N SER A 12 8.40 7.58 53.82
CA SER A 12 7.50 8.44 53.06
C SER A 12 6.24 7.67 52.68
N THR A 13 5.26 7.83 53.56
CA THR A 13 3.89 7.31 53.51
C THR A 13 3.05 8.14 52.54
N VAL A 14 2.88 7.71 51.29
CA VAL A 14 1.77 8.19 50.43
C VAL A 14 1.36 7.09 49.43
N LEU A 15 0.74 6.00 49.88
CA LEU A 15 0.09 5.01 49.01
C LEU A 15 -1.19 4.46 49.67
N ILE A 16 -2.07 5.35 50.14
CA ILE A 16 -3.44 4.99 50.52
C ILE A 16 -4.36 6.07 49.95
N GLY A 17 -4.95 5.80 48.79
CA GLY A 17 -5.95 6.66 48.19
C GLY A 17 -6.28 6.23 46.76
N CYS A 18 -7.54 5.89 46.53
CA CYS A 18 -8.17 5.63 45.22
C CYS A 18 -8.18 4.18 44.68
N VAL A 19 -8.37 3.18 45.55
CA VAL A 19 -9.12 1.96 45.18
C VAL A 19 -10.60 2.20 45.48
N LEU A 20 -11.31 3.03 44.68
CA LEU A 20 -12.80 3.04 44.68
C LEU A 20 -13.46 3.86 43.56
N VAL A 21 -13.13 3.71 42.27
CA VAL A 21 -14.04 4.14 41.18
C VAL A 21 -13.82 3.25 39.94
N LEU A 22 -14.32 2.01 39.98
CA LEU A 22 -14.39 1.10 38.82
C LEU A 22 -15.80 0.50 38.71
N LEU A 23 -16.79 1.37 38.54
CA LEU A 23 -18.12 1.05 38.05
C LEU A 23 -18.57 2.24 37.22
N LEU A 24 -19.22 1.99 36.08
CA LEU A 24 -19.79 2.95 35.10
C LEU A 24 -18.92 3.33 33.88
N ILE A 25 -18.46 2.35 33.10
CA ILE A 25 -18.24 2.56 31.66
C ILE A 25 -18.97 1.45 30.90
N GLY A 26 -19.98 1.85 30.14
CA GLY A 26 -20.95 0.99 29.46
C GLY A 26 -20.32 0.09 28.42
N VAL A 27 -20.66 -1.19 28.49
CA VAL A 27 -20.43 -2.17 27.43
C VAL A 27 -21.59 -2.03 26.44
N SER A 28 -21.37 -1.34 25.32
CA SER A 28 -22.27 -1.39 24.17
C SER A 28 -22.03 -2.68 23.39
N ALA A 29 -23.05 -3.54 23.37
CA ALA A 29 -23.10 -4.73 22.53
C ALA A 29 -23.04 -4.31 21.05
N GLY A 30 -21.96 -4.68 20.37
CA GLY A 30 -21.81 -4.53 18.93
C GLY A 30 -22.71 -5.52 18.20
N SER A 31 -23.67 -5.00 17.43
CA SER A 31 -24.51 -5.77 16.52
C SER A 31 -23.67 -6.26 15.32
N SER A 32 -23.61 -7.58 15.15
CA SER A 32 -23.05 -8.26 14.00
C SER A 32 -23.81 -7.90 12.71
N GLY A 33 -23.26 -6.98 11.92
CA GLY A 33 -23.68 -6.75 10.54
C GLY A 33 -22.98 -7.73 9.61
N ALA A 34 -23.74 -8.65 9.01
CA ALA A 34 -23.25 -9.47 7.91
C ALA A 34 -22.93 -8.60 6.68
N PRO A 35 -21.90 -8.91 5.87
CA PRO A 35 -21.70 -8.23 4.61
C PRO A 35 -22.80 -8.63 3.62
N GLY A 36 -23.67 -7.68 3.30
CA GLY A 36 -24.60 -7.78 2.20
C GLY A 36 -23.84 -7.91 0.88
N ALA A 37 -24.06 -9.01 0.16
CA ALA A 37 -23.67 -9.17 -1.23
C ALA A 37 -24.50 -8.23 -2.13
N GLY A 38 -24.08 -6.97 -2.22
CA GLY A 38 -24.64 -5.97 -3.11
C GLY A 38 -24.02 -6.04 -4.50
N ARG A 39 -24.77 -6.63 -5.45
CA ARG A 39 -24.48 -6.58 -6.88
C ARG A 39 -24.63 -5.13 -7.39
N GLY A 40 -23.52 -4.44 -7.67
CA GLY A 40 -23.53 -3.11 -8.29
C GLY A 40 -23.41 -3.19 -9.81
N ARG A 41 -24.52 -3.45 -10.52
CA ARG A 41 -24.60 -3.15 -11.96
C ARG A 41 -24.90 -1.65 -12.05
N GLY A 42 -23.86 -0.84 -12.23
CA GLY A 42 -23.95 0.63 -12.29
C GLY A 42 -25.09 1.10 -13.18
N THR A 43 -25.99 1.89 -12.59
CA THR A 43 -27.04 2.60 -13.32
C THR A 43 -26.36 3.57 -14.28
N LYS A 44 -26.49 3.31 -15.59
CA LYS A 44 -25.86 4.15 -16.62
C LYS A 44 -26.39 5.59 -16.52
N LYS A 45 -25.61 6.48 -15.92
CA LYS A 45 -25.82 7.92 -16.07
C LYS A 45 -25.36 8.32 -17.47
N VAL A 46 -26.32 8.53 -18.37
CA VAL A 46 -26.16 9.53 -19.43
C VAL A 46 -27.53 10.13 -19.74
N PRO A 47 -27.83 11.36 -19.29
CA PRO A 47 -28.95 12.14 -19.83
C PRO A 47 -28.67 12.48 -21.30
N PHE A 48 -29.70 12.39 -22.15
CA PHE A 48 -29.62 12.67 -23.58
C PHE A 48 -29.77 14.19 -23.84
N PRO A 49 -29.04 14.81 -24.80
CA PRO A 49 -28.13 14.21 -25.79
C PRO A 49 -26.66 14.10 -25.32
N LYS A 50 -26.03 13.00 -25.74
CA LYS A 50 -24.62 12.67 -25.50
C LYS A 50 -23.69 13.66 -26.23
N PRO A 51 -22.71 14.31 -25.56
CA PRO A 51 -21.71 15.14 -26.22
C PRO A 51 -20.84 14.35 -27.20
N HIS A 52 -20.25 15.02 -28.20
CA HIS A 52 -19.33 14.39 -29.16
C HIS A 52 -18.12 13.72 -28.49
N SER A 53 -17.70 14.21 -27.32
CA SER A 53 -16.60 13.65 -26.53
C SER A 53 -16.87 12.25 -25.95
N HIS A 54 -18.11 11.77 -25.95
CA HIS A 54 -18.47 10.46 -25.42
C HIS A 54 -18.55 9.43 -26.57
N ASP A 55 -17.49 9.26 -27.35
CA ASP A 55 -17.44 8.29 -28.46
C ASP A 55 -17.47 6.81 -27.99
N ALA A 56 -17.53 5.87 -28.95
CA ALA A 56 -17.57 4.43 -28.63
C ALA A 56 -16.23 3.89 -28.09
N ASN A 57 -15.15 4.62 -28.31
CA ASN A 57 -13.77 4.31 -27.93
C ASN A 57 -13.35 5.02 -26.64
N TRP A 58 -14.28 5.60 -25.88
CA TRP A 58 -14.04 6.35 -24.64
C TRP A 58 -13.04 5.68 -23.69
N ILE A 59 -13.16 4.38 -23.45
CA ILE A 59 -12.26 3.62 -22.57
C ILE A 59 -10.79 3.71 -23.01
N GLN A 60 -10.53 3.86 -24.30
CA GLN A 60 -9.18 3.92 -24.84
C GLN A 60 -8.55 5.31 -24.77
N TYR A 61 -9.35 6.38 -24.85
CA TYR A 61 -8.84 7.74 -25.07
C TYR A 61 -9.14 8.75 -23.95
N HIS A 62 -10.06 8.45 -23.03
CA HIS A 62 -10.43 9.42 -21.99
C HIS A 62 -9.27 9.81 -21.07
N GLY A 63 -8.32 8.90 -20.81
CA GLY A 63 -7.13 9.22 -20.02
C GLY A 63 -6.31 10.33 -20.67
N ALA A 64 -6.04 10.21 -21.98
CA ALA A 64 -5.34 11.26 -22.72
C ALA A 64 -6.13 12.57 -22.78
N SER A 65 -7.47 12.51 -22.90
CA SER A 65 -8.33 13.70 -22.84
C SER A 65 -8.24 14.40 -21.48
N ALA A 66 -8.26 13.63 -20.38
CA ALA A 66 -8.14 14.14 -19.01
C ALA A 66 -6.75 14.74 -18.74
N ASP A 67 -5.68 14.06 -19.17
CA ASP A 67 -4.29 14.47 -18.94
C ASP A 67 -3.90 15.72 -19.75
N LEU A 68 -4.35 15.80 -21.00
CA LEU A 68 -4.00 16.91 -21.90
C LEU A 68 -4.89 18.14 -21.71
N GLY A 69 -5.90 18.08 -20.84
CA GLY A 69 -6.91 19.13 -20.70
C GLY A 69 -7.60 19.47 -22.03
N ARG A 70 -7.62 18.54 -22.99
CA ARG A 70 -8.28 18.70 -24.29
C ARG A 70 -9.74 18.33 -24.12
N GLY A 71 -10.58 19.35 -23.97
CA GLY A 71 -11.79 19.21 -23.18
C GLY A 71 -11.37 19.34 -21.73
N THR A 72 -11.05 20.57 -21.32
CA THR A 72 -10.43 20.94 -20.05
C THR A 72 -11.01 20.13 -18.90
N GLY A 73 -10.27 19.78 -17.85
CA GLY A 73 -10.86 19.07 -16.70
C GLY A 73 -12.15 19.74 -16.17
N SER A 74 -12.33 21.04 -16.43
CA SER A 74 -13.57 21.81 -16.27
C SER A 74 -14.74 21.40 -17.19
N ASP A 75 -14.51 20.98 -18.43
CA ASP A 75 -15.54 20.55 -19.39
C ASP A 75 -16.19 19.21 -18.99
N CYS A 76 -15.41 18.28 -18.44
CA CYS A 76 -15.97 17.06 -17.87
C CYS A 76 -16.69 17.36 -16.56
N ALA A 77 -16.10 18.21 -15.72
CA ALA A 77 -16.65 18.61 -14.44
C ALA A 77 -17.96 19.43 -14.54
N ALA A 78 -18.29 19.93 -15.74
CA ALA A 78 -19.57 20.57 -16.01
C ALA A 78 -20.77 19.61 -15.82
N CYS A 79 -20.57 18.32 -16.05
CA CYS A 79 -21.61 17.28 -15.94
C CYS A 79 -21.27 16.14 -14.98
N HIS A 80 -19.98 15.84 -14.81
CA HIS A 80 -19.50 14.73 -13.99
C HIS A 80 -18.88 15.23 -12.68
N VAL A 81 -19.02 14.44 -11.62
CA VAL A 81 -18.34 14.68 -10.33
C VAL A 81 -17.18 13.70 -10.15
N LYS A 82 -16.27 14.00 -9.23
CA LYS A 82 -15.10 13.16 -8.92
C LYS A 82 -15.46 11.69 -8.69
N ASN A 83 -16.62 11.43 -8.07
CA ASN A 83 -17.08 10.07 -7.80
C ASN A 83 -17.38 9.26 -9.07
N ASP A 84 -17.83 9.91 -10.15
CA ASP A 84 -18.10 9.21 -11.42
C ASP A 84 -16.78 8.67 -12.03
N CYS A 85 -15.65 9.35 -11.81
CA CYS A 85 -14.32 8.84 -12.15
C CYS A 85 -13.89 7.69 -11.24
N ILE A 86 -14.07 7.88 -9.92
CA ILE A 86 -13.59 6.92 -8.90
C ILE A 86 -14.31 5.57 -9.02
N GLU A 87 -15.61 5.55 -9.34
CA GLU A 87 -16.42 4.33 -9.44
C GLU A 87 -15.81 3.29 -10.39
N CYS A 88 -15.21 3.76 -11.48
CA CYS A 88 -14.51 2.90 -12.44
C CYS A 88 -13.03 2.70 -12.06
N HIS A 89 -12.31 3.78 -11.72
CA HIS A 89 -10.86 3.74 -11.49
C HIS A 89 -10.46 3.03 -10.18
N ASN A 90 -11.39 2.76 -9.26
CA ASN A 90 -11.14 1.95 -8.06
C ASN A 90 -11.42 0.44 -8.27
N THR A 91 -12.06 0.06 -9.37
CA THR A 91 -12.45 -1.34 -9.68
C THR A 91 -11.85 -1.85 -10.98
N THR A 92 -11.34 -0.96 -11.83
CA THR A 92 -10.78 -1.29 -13.13
C THR A 92 -9.26 -1.26 -13.06
N ALA A 93 -8.64 -2.37 -13.42
CA ALA A 93 -7.19 -2.44 -13.51
C ALA A 93 -6.67 -1.52 -14.64
N PRO A 94 -5.54 -0.82 -14.44
CA PRO A 94 -4.95 -0.01 -15.50
C PRO A 94 -4.44 -0.89 -16.65
N ARG A 95 -4.25 -0.31 -17.83
CA ARG A 95 -3.87 -1.04 -19.05
C ARG A 95 -2.53 -1.76 -18.93
N ASP A 96 -1.63 -1.25 -18.09
CA ASP A 96 -0.33 -1.84 -17.81
C ASP A 96 -0.38 -2.98 -16.79
N HIS A 97 -1.54 -3.27 -16.16
CA HIS A 97 -1.70 -4.30 -15.12
C HIS A 97 -1.63 -5.74 -15.68
N THR A 98 -0.44 -6.10 -16.15
CA THR A 98 -0.11 -7.36 -16.81
C THR A 98 0.96 -8.11 -16.03
N ASN A 99 1.08 -9.42 -16.23
CA ASN A 99 2.17 -10.20 -15.65
C ASN A 99 3.55 -9.74 -16.16
N THR A 100 3.63 -9.27 -17.40
CA THR A 100 4.86 -8.71 -17.97
C THR A 100 5.30 -7.48 -17.19
N TRP A 101 4.40 -6.51 -16.99
CA TRP A 101 4.66 -5.33 -16.17
C TRP A 101 5.01 -5.70 -14.72
N ARG A 102 4.19 -6.56 -14.10
CA ARG A 102 4.38 -7.05 -12.72
C ARG A 102 5.77 -7.60 -12.50
N THR A 103 6.41 -8.14 -13.53
CA THR A 103 7.67 -8.84 -13.34
C THR A 103 8.89 -8.12 -13.91
N LEU A 104 8.70 -7.22 -14.89
CA LEU A 104 9.81 -6.54 -15.56
C LEU A 104 9.93 -5.06 -15.20
N SER A 105 8.84 -4.35 -14.91
CA SER A 105 8.86 -2.88 -14.85
C SER A 105 8.09 -2.26 -13.68
N HIS A 106 7.35 -3.04 -12.88
CA HIS A 106 6.63 -2.49 -11.73
C HIS A 106 7.54 -1.74 -10.76
N GLY A 107 8.77 -2.23 -10.53
CA GLY A 107 9.73 -1.61 -9.62
C GLY A 107 10.18 -0.23 -10.08
N PHE A 108 10.43 -0.05 -11.38
CA PHE A 108 10.78 1.25 -11.96
C PHE A 108 9.63 2.25 -11.82
N MET A 109 8.41 1.83 -12.15
CA MET A 109 7.24 2.70 -12.04
C MET A 109 6.88 3.01 -10.57
N ALA A 110 6.99 2.04 -9.66
CA ALA A 110 6.75 2.23 -8.23
C ALA A 110 7.83 3.09 -7.54
N ALA A 111 8.99 3.29 -8.17
CA ALA A 111 9.98 4.26 -7.72
C ALA A 111 9.61 5.69 -8.09
N GLY A 112 8.90 5.90 -9.21
CA GLY A 112 8.41 7.22 -9.63
C GLY A 112 7.07 7.59 -8.99
N ASP A 113 6.14 6.64 -8.93
CA ASP A 113 4.80 6.83 -8.35
C ASP A 113 4.31 5.51 -7.75
N ARG A 114 4.42 5.42 -6.42
CA ARG A 114 3.89 4.30 -5.64
C ARG A 114 2.42 4.48 -5.30
N GLU A 115 1.94 5.72 -5.24
CA GLU A 115 0.59 6.05 -4.77
C GLU A 115 -0.47 5.56 -5.76
N ARG A 116 -0.17 5.52 -7.07
CA ARG A 116 -1.08 4.93 -8.08
C ARG A 116 -1.51 3.50 -7.75
N CYS A 117 -0.65 2.74 -7.08
CA CYS A 117 -0.92 1.36 -6.69
C CYS A 117 -1.87 1.31 -5.48
N LEU A 118 -1.79 2.33 -4.61
CA LEU A 118 -2.55 2.41 -3.36
C LEU A 118 -4.03 2.70 -3.57
N THR A 119 -4.43 3.08 -4.79
CA THR A 119 -5.83 3.19 -5.22
C THR A 119 -6.59 1.87 -4.99
N CYS A 120 -5.95 0.73 -5.27
CA CYS A 120 -6.57 -0.60 -5.15
C CYS A 120 -5.82 -1.52 -4.17
N HIS A 121 -4.51 -1.35 -4.03
CA HIS A 121 -3.67 -2.21 -3.19
C HIS A 121 -3.35 -1.55 -1.85
N ARG A 122 -3.19 -2.38 -0.83
CA ARG A 122 -2.72 -1.97 0.49
C ARG A 122 -1.20 -2.15 0.56
N GLN A 123 -0.52 -1.40 1.44
CA GLN A 123 0.95 -1.41 1.57
C GLN A 123 1.53 -2.80 1.89
N ASP A 124 0.77 -3.63 2.60
CA ASP A 124 1.09 -5.02 2.91
C ASP A 124 1.23 -5.90 1.65
N TYR A 125 0.53 -5.57 0.55
CA TYR A 125 0.70 -6.28 -0.72
C TYR A 125 2.13 -6.18 -1.25
N CYS A 126 2.75 -4.99 -1.14
CA CYS A 126 4.15 -4.79 -1.49
C CYS A 126 5.06 -5.60 -0.57
N VAL A 127 4.85 -5.48 0.75
CA VAL A 127 5.69 -6.14 1.76
C VAL A 127 5.68 -7.65 1.58
N ARG A 128 4.50 -8.25 1.42
CA ARG A 128 4.34 -9.70 1.25
C ARG A 128 5.15 -10.22 0.08
N CYS A 129 4.97 -9.64 -1.12
CA CYS A 129 5.71 -10.06 -2.30
C CYS A 129 7.23 -9.88 -2.13
N HIS A 130 7.67 -8.72 -1.63
CA HIS A 130 9.10 -8.44 -1.45
C HIS A 130 9.77 -9.23 -0.31
N ASN A 131 8.98 -9.85 0.57
CA ASN A 131 9.47 -10.70 1.65
C ASN A 131 9.44 -12.20 1.28
N GLU A 132 8.42 -12.63 0.53
CA GLU A 132 8.19 -14.04 0.20
C GLU A 132 8.75 -14.44 -1.16
N THR A 133 9.00 -13.48 -2.07
CA THR A 133 9.48 -13.76 -3.42
C THR A 133 10.94 -13.39 -3.56
N ALA A 134 11.78 -14.39 -3.86
CA ALA A 134 13.18 -14.15 -4.19
C ALA A 134 13.29 -13.23 -5.43
N PRO A 135 14.27 -12.30 -5.46
CA PRO A 135 14.49 -11.46 -6.63
C PRO A 135 14.76 -12.31 -7.87
N ARG A 136 14.44 -11.81 -9.06
CA ARG A 136 14.72 -12.52 -10.32
C ARG A 136 16.19 -12.83 -10.56
N SER A 137 17.10 -12.13 -9.87
CA SER A 137 18.53 -12.44 -9.87
C SER A 137 18.84 -13.77 -9.17
N HIS A 138 17.98 -14.25 -8.26
CA HIS A 138 18.14 -15.50 -7.54
C HIS A 138 17.61 -16.69 -8.36
N ARG A 139 18.27 -16.98 -9.48
CA ARG A 139 17.93 -18.07 -10.40
C ARG A 139 19.09 -19.07 -10.56
N GLY A 140 18.78 -20.35 -10.70
CA GLY A 140 19.78 -21.40 -10.90
C GLY A 140 20.72 -21.59 -9.71
N ASN A 141 21.99 -21.88 -9.97
CA ASN A 141 23.04 -22.07 -8.95
C ASN A 141 23.49 -20.76 -8.26
N TRP A 142 22.63 -19.74 -8.24
CA TRP A 142 22.92 -18.42 -7.67
C TRP A 142 23.35 -18.50 -6.21
N SER A 143 22.69 -19.35 -5.40
CA SER A 143 23.03 -19.56 -4.00
C SER A 143 24.51 -19.93 -3.79
N VAL A 144 25.12 -20.66 -4.74
CA VAL A 144 26.51 -21.13 -4.65
C VAL A 144 27.52 -20.05 -5.01
N ASN A 145 27.18 -19.15 -5.93
CA ASN A 145 28.16 -18.23 -6.55
C ASN A 145 27.91 -16.74 -6.24
N HIS A 146 26.84 -16.37 -5.55
CA HIS A 146 26.52 -14.96 -5.30
C HIS A 146 27.31 -14.31 -4.16
N CYS A 147 27.93 -15.10 -3.27
CA CYS A 147 28.74 -14.61 -2.15
C CYS A 147 29.93 -13.79 -2.66
N SER A 148 30.59 -14.25 -3.73
CA SER A 148 31.70 -13.54 -4.36
C SER A 148 31.25 -12.22 -5.02
N SER A 149 30.01 -12.14 -5.50
CA SER A 149 29.49 -10.91 -6.13
C SER A 149 29.31 -9.77 -5.12
N CYS A 150 29.07 -10.09 -3.84
CA CYS A 150 28.95 -9.10 -2.77
C CYS A 150 30.32 -8.74 -2.16
N HIS A 151 31.16 -9.74 -1.89
CA HIS A 151 32.46 -9.53 -1.22
C HIS A 151 33.58 -9.07 -2.15
N LEU A 152 33.56 -9.48 -3.43
CA LEU A 152 34.64 -9.21 -4.39
C LEU A 152 34.26 -8.17 -5.44
N GLY A 153 33.04 -7.60 -5.36
CA GLY A 153 32.58 -6.53 -6.26
C GLY A 153 32.62 -6.89 -7.76
N SER A 154 32.71 -8.19 -8.08
CA SER A 154 33.14 -8.68 -9.39
C SER A 154 32.00 -8.94 -10.38
N GLY A 155 30.76 -8.66 -10.01
CA GLY A 155 29.63 -8.68 -10.94
C GLY A 155 29.20 -7.26 -11.20
N GLY A 156 29.07 -6.84 -12.45
CA GLY A 156 28.58 -5.52 -12.88
C GLY A 156 27.12 -5.21 -12.49
N ILE A 157 26.75 -5.53 -11.26
CA ILE A 157 25.47 -5.28 -10.63
C ILE A 157 25.69 -4.12 -9.66
N PRO A 158 24.92 -3.02 -9.78
CA PRO A 158 25.08 -1.87 -8.90
C PRO A 158 24.90 -2.32 -7.45
N GLY A 159 25.94 -2.14 -6.63
CA GLY A 159 26.10 -2.71 -5.28
C GLY A 159 25.06 -2.31 -4.23
N ASN A 160 24.00 -1.62 -4.65
CA ASN A 160 22.90 -1.19 -3.80
C ASN A 160 21.65 -2.07 -3.88
N ASN A 161 21.56 -3.04 -4.79
CA ASN A 161 20.34 -3.85 -4.95
C ASN A 161 20.27 -5.09 -4.03
N CYS A 162 21.40 -5.69 -3.66
CA CYS A 162 21.45 -6.86 -2.77
C CYS A 162 21.16 -6.49 -1.31
N VAL A 163 21.74 -5.39 -0.85
CA VAL A 163 21.62 -4.89 0.54
C VAL A 163 20.22 -4.38 0.89
N VAL A 164 19.32 -4.24 -0.09
CA VAL A 164 17.91 -3.89 0.14
C VAL A 164 17.21 -5.01 0.91
N CYS A 165 17.53 -6.28 0.62
CA CYS A 165 16.89 -7.43 1.25
C CYS A 165 17.78 -8.07 2.34
N HIS A 166 19.09 -8.20 2.12
CA HIS A 166 20.00 -8.87 3.07
C HIS A 166 20.30 -8.10 4.37
N LYS A 167 19.64 -6.95 4.61
CA LYS A 167 19.57 -6.36 5.96
C LYS A 167 18.73 -7.18 6.94
N ARG A 168 17.80 -7.99 6.43
CA ARG A 168 16.80 -8.72 7.23
C ARG A 168 16.84 -10.23 7.03
N HIS A 169 17.50 -10.68 5.97
CA HIS A 169 17.69 -12.10 5.68
C HIS A 169 19.16 -12.50 5.91
N PRO A 170 19.42 -13.67 6.49
CA PRO A 170 20.78 -14.16 6.68
C PRO A 170 21.54 -14.31 5.35
N HIS A 171 22.87 -14.26 5.47
CA HIS A 171 23.82 -14.48 4.38
C HIS A 171 24.05 -15.98 4.19
#